data_AF-A0A1X7INE5-F1
#
_entry.id   AF-A0A1X7INE5-F1
#
_cell.length_a   1.000
_cell.length_b   1.000
_cell.length_c   1.000
_cell.angle_alpha   90.00
_cell.angle_beta   90.00
_cell.angle_gamma   90.00
#
_symmetry.space_group_name_H-M   'P 1'
#
loop_
_entity.id
_entity.type
_entity.pdbx_description
1 polymer ?
#
loop_
_entity_poly.entity_id
_entity_poly.type
_entity_poly.pdbx_seq_one_letter_code
_entity_poly.pdbx_strand_id
1 'polypeptide(L)'
;MKKLFKVVKIAFLSILAILAAGLLYFVISNKLFLGNPDKEYTAYLSKNKYSVTSEIPTAAFDPTFNQADIYLLGEIHGYAANQVLDKQLLLFLNKKLGIKYYIAEMDSTTAQQLNTFLAKDSKDEELLQQVVLAIRQRIPQQASKELMEKWSDIYTYNKQLPDSSKITVLGIDKDFNDKRTTITRDSAMVANLQQMVQKQKLHNEKLYGLFGLYHVLQQTPQAGHKPLAAGLKQAGFKTISFVSQTLDSDMYLPKNPQFPTPPDEKINWVNADGPLMLVKGINDLKTLTTPNTVTLFKLDASDSPYRQSQQLSRMKSTIFGTNIVPKNGSVTTDFFQYVFLLRNSKALTKLP
;
A
#
# COMPACT_ATOMS: atom_id res chain seq x y z
N MET A 1 54.57 25.47 1.10
CA MET A 1 53.27 25.85 1.71
C MET A 1 52.27 26.46 0.71
N LYS A 2 52.56 27.58 0.03
CA LYS A 2 51.60 28.23 -0.90
C LYS A 2 51.12 27.35 -2.09
N LYS A 3 52.02 26.56 -2.69
CA LYS A 3 51.68 25.62 -3.78
C LYS A 3 50.76 24.49 -3.30
N LEU A 4 51.04 23.90 -2.13
CA LEU A 4 50.20 22.87 -1.52
C LEU A 4 48.80 23.39 -1.20
N PHE A 5 48.70 24.59 -0.63
CA PHE A 5 47.41 25.25 -0.35
C PHE A 5 46.58 25.47 -1.62
N LYS A 6 47.23 25.87 -2.73
CA LYS A 6 46.56 26.04 -4.04
C LYS A 6 46.02 24.71 -4.56
N VAL A 7 46.79 23.61 -4.47
CA VAL A 7 46.35 22.27 -4.89
C VAL A 7 45.17 21.78 -4.05
N VAL A 8 45.26 21.90 -2.72
CA VAL A 8 44.16 21.51 -1.80
C VAL A 8 42.90 22.32 -2.10
N LYS A 9 43.01 23.63 -2.34
CA LYS A 9 41.86 24.49 -2.70
C LYS A 9 41.21 24.04 -4.00
N ILE A 10 42.00 23.74 -5.05
CA ILE A 10 41.47 23.26 -6.33
C ILE A 10 40.78 21.91 -6.13
N ALA A 11 41.42 20.96 -5.45
CA ALA A 11 40.84 19.65 -5.18
C ALA A 11 39.50 19.77 -4.42
N PHE A 12 39.43 20.60 -3.39
CA PHE A 12 38.20 20.88 -2.64
C PHE A 12 37.10 21.47 -3.54
N LEU A 13 37.43 22.48 -4.36
CA LEU A 13 36.47 23.07 -5.30
C LEU A 13 35.99 22.07 -6.34
N SER A 14 36.87 21.20 -6.85
CA SER A 14 36.50 20.13 -7.78
C SER A 14 35.55 19.12 -7.13
N ILE A 15 35.79 18.73 -5.87
CA ILE A 15 34.88 17.85 -5.12
C ILE A 15 33.51 18.51 -4.96
N LEU A 16 33.48 19.79 -4.54
CA LEU A 16 32.22 20.54 -4.43
C LEU A 16 31.48 20.63 -5.77
N ALA A 17 32.19 20.87 -6.87
CA ALA A 17 31.60 20.93 -8.21
C ALA A 17 31.00 19.58 -8.64
N ILE A 18 31.68 18.46 -8.34
CA ILE A 18 31.18 17.10 -8.61
C ILE A 18 29.92 16.82 -7.77
N LEU A 19 29.94 17.16 -6.47
CA LEU A 19 28.76 16.99 -5.61
C LEU A 19 27.58 17.84 -6.08
N ALA A 20 27.82 19.09 -6.48
CA ALA A 20 26.80 19.97 -7.04
C ALA A 20 26.24 19.43 -8.37
N ALA A 21 27.11 18.95 -9.28
CA ALA A 21 26.68 18.34 -10.53
C ALA A 21 25.88 17.06 -10.30
N GLY A 22 26.28 16.23 -9.34
CA GLY A 22 25.53 15.03 -8.93
C GLY A 22 24.16 15.36 -8.37
N LEU A 23 24.06 16.36 -7.49
CA LEU A 23 22.79 16.84 -6.95
C LEU A 23 21.89 17.42 -8.06
N LEU A 24 22.46 18.21 -8.97
CA LEU A 24 21.73 18.77 -10.10
C LEU A 24 21.19 17.67 -11.02
N TYR A 25 22.02 16.68 -11.37
CA TYR A 25 21.59 15.51 -12.14
C TYR A 25 20.47 14.76 -11.44
N PHE A 26 20.59 14.53 -10.14
CA PHE A 26 19.55 13.85 -9.34
C PHE A 26 18.22 14.60 -9.39
N VAL A 27 18.22 15.92 -9.16
CA VAL A 27 17.01 16.76 -9.19
C VAL A 27 16.39 16.77 -10.60
N ILE A 28 17.20 16.96 -11.64
CA ILE A 28 16.74 16.97 -13.04
C ILE A 28 16.17 15.60 -13.42
N SER A 29 16.87 14.51 -13.11
CA SER A 29 16.41 13.14 -13.38
C SER A 29 15.06 12.86 -12.71
N ASN A 30 14.88 13.30 -11.46
CA ASN A 30 13.62 13.08 -10.75
C ASN A 30 12.48 13.89 -11.39
N LYS A 31 12.73 15.17 -11.73
CA LYS A 31 11.75 16.01 -12.41
C LYS A 31 11.35 15.46 -13.78
N LEU A 32 12.33 14.99 -14.57
CA LEU A 32 12.08 14.35 -15.87
C LEU A 32 11.28 13.04 -15.73
N PHE A 33 11.56 12.25 -14.68
CA PHE A 33 10.82 11.01 -14.43
C PHE A 33 9.34 11.29 -14.08
N LEU A 34 9.10 12.22 -13.15
CA LEU A 34 7.75 12.58 -12.71
C LEU A 34 6.90 13.17 -13.84
N GLY A 35 7.53 13.98 -14.70
CA GLY A 35 6.85 14.72 -15.75
C GLY A 35 6.01 15.89 -15.21
N ASN A 36 5.42 16.66 -16.12
CA ASN A 36 4.46 17.70 -15.78
C ASN A 36 3.03 17.13 -15.84
N PRO A 37 2.05 17.78 -15.18
CA PRO A 37 0.65 17.40 -15.34
C PRO A 37 0.22 17.40 -16.80
N ASP A 38 -0.51 16.36 -17.20
CA ASP A 38 -1.01 16.17 -18.55
C ASP A 38 -2.52 16.50 -18.60
N LYS A 39 -2.92 17.26 -19.63
CA LYS A 39 -4.30 17.75 -19.78
C LYS A 39 -5.32 16.63 -19.99
N GLU A 40 -4.95 15.57 -20.71
CA GLU A 40 -5.84 14.44 -20.97
C GLU A 40 -6.17 13.71 -19.66
N TYR A 41 -5.13 13.36 -18.90
CA TYR A 41 -5.25 12.65 -17.63
C TYR A 41 -5.96 13.50 -16.58
N THR A 42 -5.58 14.77 -16.44
CA THR A 42 -6.24 15.67 -15.47
C THR A 42 -7.71 15.91 -15.81
N ALA A 43 -8.07 16.03 -17.10
CA ALA A 43 -9.47 16.14 -17.52
C ALA A 43 -10.26 14.87 -17.16
N TYR A 44 -9.73 13.68 -17.44
CA TYR A 44 -10.38 12.42 -17.05
C TYR A 44 -10.52 12.28 -15.52
N LEU A 45 -9.42 12.49 -14.78
CA LEU A 45 -9.40 12.36 -13.32
C LEU A 45 -10.32 13.36 -12.63
N SER A 46 -10.46 14.58 -13.17
CA SER A 46 -11.37 15.59 -12.60
C SER A 46 -12.83 15.13 -12.56
N LYS A 47 -13.25 14.27 -13.50
CA LYS A 47 -14.59 13.67 -13.56
C LYS A 47 -14.69 12.36 -12.76
N ASN A 48 -13.56 11.71 -12.50
CA ASN A 48 -13.47 10.38 -11.89
C ASN A 48 -12.76 10.39 -10.53
N LYS A 49 -12.82 11.52 -9.82
CA LYS A 49 -12.28 11.68 -8.47
C LYS A 49 -13.39 11.83 -7.43
N TYR A 50 -13.14 11.33 -6.24
CA TYR A 50 -14.10 11.33 -5.15
C TYR A 50 -13.38 11.59 -3.83
N SER A 51 -13.83 12.58 -3.06
CA SER A 51 -13.28 12.82 -1.72
C SER A 51 -13.73 11.72 -0.77
N VAL A 52 -12.76 11.19 -0.01
CA VAL A 52 -13.01 10.25 1.09
C VAL A 52 -12.96 11.06 2.38
N THR A 53 -14.10 11.17 3.05
CA THR A 53 -14.23 11.86 4.34
C THR A 53 -14.40 10.83 5.45
N SER A 54 -15.60 10.66 5.98
CA SER A 54 -15.93 9.61 6.96
C SER A 54 -16.20 8.26 6.31
N GLU A 55 -16.65 8.23 5.05
CA GLU A 55 -17.04 7.00 4.34
C GLU A 55 -16.47 6.96 2.91
N ILE A 56 -16.36 5.73 2.36
CA ILE A 56 -15.96 5.53 0.96
C ILE A 56 -17.15 5.90 0.05
N PRO A 57 -16.95 6.76 -0.97
CA PRO A 57 -18.03 7.24 -1.83
C PRO A 57 -18.55 6.11 -2.75
N THR A 58 -19.81 5.70 -2.56
CA THR A 58 -20.46 4.65 -3.37
C THR A 58 -20.47 4.95 -4.86
N ALA A 59 -20.55 6.23 -5.23
CA ALA A 59 -20.54 6.72 -6.61
C ALA A 59 -19.25 6.38 -7.38
N ALA A 60 -18.16 6.05 -6.69
CA ALA A 60 -16.92 5.63 -7.32
C ALA A 60 -16.99 4.24 -7.97
N PHE A 61 -18.05 3.46 -7.71
CA PHE A 61 -18.12 2.05 -8.09
C PHE A 61 -19.33 1.76 -8.98
N ASP A 62 -19.05 1.23 -10.18
CA ASP A 62 -20.06 0.73 -11.10
C ASP A 62 -20.52 -0.70 -10.71
N PRO A 63 -21.57 -1.26 -11.35
CA PRO A 63 -22.05 -2.61 -11.02
C PRO A 63 -21.04 -3.73 -11.25
N THR A 64 -20.03 -3.55 -12.12
CA THR A 64 -18.99 -4.56 -12.34
C THR A 64 -18.08 -4.71 -11.11
N PHE A 65 -17.97 -3.65 -10.29
CA PHE A 65 -17.29 -3.71 -9.00
C PHE A 65 -17.75 -4.88 -8.15
N ASN A 66 -19.07 -5.09 -8.04
CA ASN A 66 -19.68 -6.11 -7.19
C ASN A 66 -19.37 -7.55 -7.65
N GLN A 67 -18.85 -7.73 -8.87
CA GLN A 67 -18.58 -9.04 -9.45
C GLN A 67 -17.22 -9.63 -9.04
N ALA A 68 -16.38 -8.88 -8.35
CA ALA A 68 -15.10 -9.38 -7.88
C ALA A 68 -15.25 -10.30 -6.66
N ASP A 69 -14.40 -11.32 -6.60
CA ASP A 69 -14.29 -12.27 -5.51
C ASP A 69 -13.37 -11.71 -4.41
N ILE A 70 -12.32 -11.01 -4.81
CA ILE A 70 -11.29 -10.50 -3.90
C ILE A 70 -11.02 -9.01 -4.17
N TYR A 71 -10.98 -8.22 -3.10
CA TYR A 71 -10.65 -6.80 -3.11
C TYR A 71 -9.35 -6.59 -2.33
N LEU A 72 -8.36 -5.94 -2.92
CA LEU A 72 -7.04 -5.75 -2.29
C LEU A 72 -6.69 -4.27 -2.22
N LEU A 73 -6.30 -3.79 -1.04
CA LEU A 73 -5.70 -2.48 -0.87
C LEU A 73 -4.18 -2.64 -0.71
N GLY A 74 -3.43 -1.99 -1.59
CA GLY A 74 -1.98 -1.94 -1.54
C GLY A 74 -1.49 -0.65 -0.93
N GLU A 75 -0.55 -0.71 0.00
CA GLU A 75 0.06 0.47 0.62
C GLU A 75 1.59 0.46 0.59
N ILE A 76 2.17 1.65 0.71
CA ILE A 76 3.52 1.76 1.29
C ILE A 76 3.34 1.84 2.80
N HIS A 77 4.05 1.01 3.55
CA HIS A 77 3.91 0.95 5.00
C HIS A 77 4.40 2.24 5.69
N GLY A 78 3.96 2.46 6.92
CA GLY A 78 4.49 3.54 7.78
C GLY A 78 3.64 4.80 7.83
N TYR A 79 2.57 4.90 7.04
CA TYR A 79 1.68 6.06 7.02
C TYR A 79 0.38 5.80 7.80
N ALA A 80 0.06 6.67 8.77
CA ALA A 80 -1.11 6.55 9.64
C ALA A 80 -2.44 6.54 8.86
N ALA A 81 -2.56 7.35 7.82
CA ALA A 81 -3.80 7.46 7.05
C ALA A 81 -4.16 6.15 6.32
N ASN A 82 -3.21 5.24 6.08
CA ASN A 82 -3.54 3.93 5.51
C ASN A 82 -4.32 3.04 6.47
N GLN A 83 -4.06 3.10 7.80
CA GLN A 83 -4.83 2.32 8.77
C GLN A 83 -6.28 2.83 8.86
N VAL A 84 -6.46 4.15 8.74
CA VAL A 84 -7.79 4.78 8.67
C VAL A 84 -8.51 4.38 7.38
N LEU A 85 -7.83 4.47 6.24
CA LEU A 85 -8.37 4.11 4.94
C LEU A 85 -8.77 2.63 4.87
N ASP A 86 -7.91 1.74 5.36
CA ASP A 86 -8.18 0.30 5.41
C ASP A 86 -9.43 -0.02 6.24
N LYS A 87 -9.56 0.59 7.43
CA LYS A 87 -10.78 0.49 8.25
C LYS A 87 -12.02 0.94 7.48
N GLN A 88 -11.96 2.12 6.86
CA GLN A 88 -13.09 2.70 6.13
C GLN A 88 -13.50 1.82 4.95
N LEU A 89 -12.53 1.28 4.21
CA LEU A 89 -12.78 0.41 3.07
C LEU A 89 -13.35 -0.94 3.51
N LEU A 90 -12.83 -1.57 4.56
CA LEU A 90 -13.39 -2.79 5.13
C LEU A 90 -14.85 -2.59 5.57
N LEU A 91 -15.13 -1.52 6.32
CA LEU A 91 -16.48 -1.26 6.83
C LEU A 91 -17.46 -0.95 5.69
N PHE A 92 -17.01 -0.21 4.68
CA PHE A 92 -17.78 0.03 3.45
C PHE A 92 -18.10 -1.28 2.73
N LEU A 93 -17.10 -2.14 2.54
CA LEU A 93 -17.24 -3.43 1.86
C LEU A 93 -18.12 -4.42 2.63
N ASN A 94 -18.05 -4.41 3.97
CA ASN A 94 -18.96 -5.18 4.81
C ASN A 94 -20.40 -4.71 4.62
N LYS A 95 -20.66 -3.39 4.74
CA LYS A 95 -22.00 -2.81 4.56
C LYS A 95 -22.57 -3.02 3.14
N LYS A 96 -21.75 -2.81 2.09
CA LYS A 96 -22.20 -2.83 0.69
C LYS A 96 -22.31 -4.24 0.11
N LEU A 97 -21.38 -5.12 0.44
CA LEU A 97 -21.22 -6.43 -0.20
C LEU A 97 -21.28 -7.62 0.76
N GLY A 98 -21.48 -7.38 2.05
CA GLY A 98 -21.48 -8.45 3.06
C GLY A 98 -20.11 -9.08 3.29
N ILE A 99 -19.01 -8.40 2.91
CA ILE A 99 -17.66 -8.93 3.10
C ILE A 99 -17.36 -9.08 4.58
N LYS A 100 -17.14 -10.32 5.00
CA LYS A 100 -16.83 -10.69 6.39
C LYS A 100 -15.47 -11.39 6.54
N TYR A 101 -14.78 -11.68 5.44
CA TYR A 101 -13.44 -12.29 5.49
C TYR A 101 -12.37 -11.26 5.12
N TYR A 102 -11.55 -10.92 6.12
CA TYR A 102 -10.38 -10.07 5.94
C TYR A 102 -9.13 -10.94 5.74
N ILE A 103 -8.56 -10.96 4.55
CA ILE A 103 -7.27 -11.63 4.28
C ILE A 103 -6.11 -10.70 4.68
N ALA A 104 -5.19 -11.18 5.48
CA ALA A 104 -4.17 -10.37 6.11
C ALA A 104 -2.75 -10.76 5.71
N GLU A 105 -1.87 -9.76 5.56
CA GLU A 105 -0.41 -9.92 5.44
C GLU A 105 0.23 -10.30 6.79
N MET A 106 -0.28 -11.38 7.40
CA MET A 106 0.23 -12.01 8.61
C MET A 106 0.03 -13.52 8.52
N ASP A 107 0.73 -14.27 9.36
CA ASP A 107 0.55 -15.72 9.43
C ASP A 107 -0.77 -16.13 10.10
N SER A 108 -1.15 -17.39 9.91
CA SER A 108 -2.40 -17.95 10.43
C SER A 108 -2.48 -17.94 11.96
N THR A 109 -1.35 -18.05 12.66
CA THR A 109 -1.29 -18.09 14.12
C THR A 109 -1.62 -16.72 14.70
N THR A 110 -1.00 -15.68 14.16
CA THR A 110 -1.24 -14.27 14.52
C THR A 110 -2.69 -13.88 14.20
N ALA A 111 -3.21 -14.32 13.04
CA ALA A 111 -4.61 -14.11 12.69
C ALA A 111 -5.58 -14.81 13.64
N GLN A 112 -5.24 -16.00 14.14
CA GLN A 112 -6.06 -16.72 15.13
C GLN A 112 -6.12 -15.98 16.47
N GLN A 113 -5.00 -15.41 16.93
CA GLN A 113 -4.99 -14.55 18.12
C GLN A 113 -5.86 -13.31 17.94
N LEU A 114 -5.79 -12.68 16.76
CA LEU A 114 -6.64 -11.53 16.44
C LEU A 114 -8.12 -11.90 16.39
N ASN A 115 -8.48 -13.05 15.80
CA ASN A 115 -9.85 -13.56 15.85
C ASN A 115 -10.33 -13.86 17.28
N THR A 116 -9.42 -14.34 18.14
CA THR A 116 -9.71 -14.56 19.55
C THR A 116 -10.05 -13.24 20.23
N PHE A 117 -9.25 -12.19 19.99
CA PHE A 117 -9.57 -10.84 20.44
C PHE A 117 -10.95 -10.36 19.94
N LEU A 118 -11.24 -10.52 18.63
CA LEU A 118 -12.52 -10.10 18.03
C LEU A 118 -13.74 -10.87 18.56
N ALA A 119 -13.55 -12.09 19.06
CA ALA A 119 -14.61 -12.95 19.55
C ALA A 119 -14.92 -12.77 21.05
N LYS A 120 -13.99 -12.19 21.83
CA LYS A 120 -14.18 -12.01 23.28
C LYS A 120 -15.41 -11.14 23.60
N ASP A 121 -15.94 -11.33 24.81
CA ASP A 121 -17.05 -10.52 25.32
C ASP A 121 -16.60 -9.16 25.83
N SER A 122 -15.43 -9.11 26.47
CA SER A 122 -14.75 -7.89 26.85
C SER A 122 -13.55 -7.62 25.94
N LYS A 123 -13.28 -6.34 25.70
CA LYS A 123 -12.17 -5.90 24.84
C LYS A 123 -10.84 -6.12 25.57
N ASP A 124 -10.05 -7.08 25.07
CA ASP A 124 -8.74 -7.45 25.64
C ASP A 124 -7.61 -6.67 24.95
N GLU A 125 -7.32 -5.47 25.45
CA GLU A 125 -6.30 -4.58 24.90
C GLU A 125 -4.88 -5.17 25.00
N GLU A 126 -4.61 -6.04 25.98
CA GLU A 126 -3.30 -6.69 26.13
C GLU A 126 -3.08 -7.72 25.02
N LEU A 127 -4.08 -8.57 24.75
CA LEU A 127 -4.03 -9.52 23.63
C LEU A 127 -3.88 -8.78 22.30
N LEU A 128 -4.60 -7.67 22.11
CA LEU A 128 -4.47 -6.86 20.90
C LEU A 128 -3.05 -6.29 20.78
N GLN A 129 -2.47 -5.76 21.87
CA GLN A 129 -1.10 -5.27 21.86
C GLN A 129 -0.10 -6.38 21.51
N GLN A 130 -0.27 -7.59 22.04
CA GLN A 130 0.56 -8.74 21.72
C GLN A 130 0.50 -9.09 20.21
N VAL A 131 -0.70 -9.11 19.62
CA VAL A 131 -0.89 -9.32 18.17
C VAL A 131 -0.15 -8.25 17.36
N VAL A 132 -0.31 -6.97 17.72
CA VAL A 132 0.34 -5.88 16.99
C VAL A 132 1.86 -5.90 17.13
N LEU A 133 2.37 -6.26 18.31
CA LEU A 133 3.81 -6.44 18.52
C LEU A 133 4.37 -7.64 17.75
N ALA A 134 3.62 -8.73 17.57
CA ALA A 134 4.04 -9.87 16.77
C ALA A 134 4.23 -9.49 15.29
N ILE A 135 3.35 -8.65 14.72
CA ILE A 135 3.45 -8.15 13.34
C ILE A 135 4.78 -7.42 13.09
N ARG A 136 5.37 -6.81 14.13
CA ARG A 136 6.67 -6.12 14.05
C ARG A 136 7.79 -7.02 13.51
N GLN A 137 7.70 -8.34 13.72
CA GLN A 137 8.70 -9.30 13.24
C GLN A 137 8.81 -9.30 11.71
N ARG A 138 7.70 -9.08 11.00
CA ARG A 138 7.65 -9.12 9.54
C ARG A 138 7.54 -7.74 8.91
N ILE A 139 6.72 -6.87 9.49
CA ILE A 139 6.45 -5.52 8.99
C ILE A 139 6.64 -4.52 10.14
N PRO A 140 7.91 -4.22 10.52
CA PRO A 140 8.21 -3.32 11.63
C PRO A 140 7.49 -1.97 11.55
N GLN A 141 7.31 -1.45 10.34
CA GLN A 141 6.66 -0.17 10.04
C GLN A 141 5.16 -0.17 10.43
N GLN A 142 4.50 -1.32 10.53
CA GLN A 142 3.06 -1.38 10.82
C GLN A 142 2.74 -1.49 12.31
N ALA A 143 3.67 -1.98 13.15
CA ALA A 143 3.44 -2.21 14.58
C ALA A 143 3.33 -0.88 15.35
N SER A 144 2.10 -0.39 15.48
CA SER A 144 1.80 1.01 15.78
C SER A 144 0.52 1.19 16.60
N LYS A 145 0.34 2.38 17.18
CA LYS A 145 -0.91 2.75 17.87
C LYS A 145 -2.11 2.75 16.91
N GLU A 146 -1.94 3.24 15.70
CA GLU A 146 -3.02 3.34 14.71
C GLU A 146 -3.49 1.96 14.24
N LEU A 147 -2.59 0.96 14.18
CA LEU A 147 -2.96 -0.43 13.94
C LEU A 147 -3.77 -1.02 15.12
N MET A 148 -3.41 -0.70 16.37
CA MET A 148 -4.22 -1.07 17.55
C MET A 148 -5.59 -0.39 17.50
N GLU A 149 -5.64 0.92 17.26
CA GLU A 149 -6.89 1.69 17.17
C GLU A 149 -7.81 1.12 16.08
N LYS A 150 -7.26 0.80 14.89
CA LYS A 150 -8.02 0.15 13.82
C LYS A 150 -8.71 -1.13 14.31
N TRP A 151 -7.98 -2.04 14.93
CA TRP A 151 -8.54 -3.32 15.36
C TRP A 151 -9.45 -3.17 16.59
N SER A 152 -9.21 -2.20 17.48
CA SER A 152 -10.11 -1.85 18.58
C SER A 152 -11.46 -1.30 18.08
N ASP A 153 -11.43 -0.49 17.02
CA ASP A 153 -12.63 -0.02 16.33
C ASP A 153 -13.36 -1.16 15.62
N ILE A 154 -12.63 -2.03 14.93
CA ILE A 154 -13.20 -3.21 14.27
C ILE A 154 -13.83 -4.14 15.30
N TYR A 155 -13.23 -4.37 16.47
CA TYR A 155 -13.86 -5.11 17.57
C TYR A 155 -15.22 -4.50 17.93
N THR A 156 -15.25 -3.19 18.12
CA THR A 156 -16.46 -2.45 18.52
C THR A 156 -17.56 -2.59 17.46
N TYR A 157 -17.19 -2.44 16.19
CA TYR A 157 -18.09 -2.68 15.07
C TYR A 157 -18.57 -4.14 15.02
N ASN A 158 -17.68 -5.11 15.21
CA ASN A 158 -17.98 -6.54 15.12
C ASN A 158 -18.97 -7.01 16.20
N LYS A 159 -18.95 -6.39 17.40
CA LYS A 159 -19.91 -6.67 18.47
C LYS A 159 -21.34 -6.19 18.14
N GLN A 160 -21.48 -5.26 17.20
CA GLN A 160 -22.79 -4.76 16.75
C GLN A 160 -23.36 -5.60 15.59
N LEU A 161 -22.56 -6.47 14.97
CA LEU A 161 -22.98 -7.30 13.85
C LEU A 161 -23.66 -8.60 14.33
N PRO A 162 -24.65 -9.10 13.57
CA PRO A 162 -25.13 -10.47 13.77
C PRO A 162 -24.01 -11.47 13.47
N ASP A 163 -24.06 -12.64 14.10
CA ASP A 163 -22.99 -13.66 14.00
C ASP A 163 -22.63 -14.02 12.55
N SER A 164 -23.62 -14.04 11.65
CA SER A 164 -23.43 -14.35 10.23
C SER A 164 -22.65 -13.31 9.43
N SER A 165 -22.49 -12.09 9.98
CA SER A 165 -21.84 -10.94 9.33
C SER A 165 -20.53 -10.54 10.01
N LYS A 166 -20.18 -11.18 11.13
CA LYS A 166 -18.98 -10.87 11.89
C LYS A 166 -17.71 -11.05 11.06
N ILE A 167 -16.88 -10.02 11.08
CA ILE A 167 -15.57 -10.00 10.44
C ILE A 167 -14.67 -11.05 11.09
N THR A 168 -14.06 -11.87 10.24
CA THR A 168 -13.09 -12.91 10.56
C THR A 168 -11.82 -12.65 9.75
N VAL A 169 -10.67 -12.75 10.42
CA VAL A 169 -9.35 -12.53 9.83
C VAL A 169 -8.73 -13.86 9.37
N LEU A 170 -8.23 -13.89 8.14
CA LEU A 170 -7.52 -15.00 7.54
C LEU A 170 -6.07 -14.60 7.30
N GLY A 171 -5.15 -15.13 8.12
CA GLY A 171 -3.72 -14.91 7.94
C GLY A 171 -3.17 -15.79 6.83
N ILE A 172 -2.88 -15.20 5.67
CA ILE A 172 -2.45 -15.95 4.48
C ILE A 172 -0.94 -15.92 4.25
N ASP A 173 -0.19 -15.12 5.00
CA ASP A 173 1.27 -15.07 4.86
C ASP A 173 1.93 -16.35 5.40
N LYS A 174 3.19 -16.54 5.02
CA LYS A 174 4.04 -17.56 5.62
C LYS A 174 4.19 -17.28 7.12
N ASP A 175 4.24 -18.37 7.90
CA ASP A 175 4.68 -18.34 9.30
C ASP A 175 5.93 -17.47 9.45
N PHE A 176 5.92 -16.59 10.45
CA PHE A 176 7.02 -15.66 10.67
C PHE A 176 8.38 -16.36 10.90
N ASN A 177 8.37 -17.61 11.36
CA ASN A 177 9.53 -18.45 11.59
C ASN A 177 9.90 -19.33 10.39
N ASP A 178 9.06 -19.41 9.34
CA ASP A 178 9.34 -20.20 8.16
C ASP A 178 10.36 -19.53 7.24
N LYS A 179 11.62 -19.97 7.38
CA LYS A 179 12.76 -19.53 6.58
C LYS A 179 12.93 -20.26 5.23
N ARG A 180 12.05 -21.21 4.88
CA ARG A 180 12.16 -21.95 3.60
C ARG A 180 11.96 -21.00 2.42
N THR A 181 12.78 -21.17 1.38
CA THR A 181 12.74 -20.33 0.16
C THR A 181 12.29 -21.11 -1.08
N THR A 182 11.72 -22.31 -0.89
CA THR A 182 11.29 -23.21 -1.98
C THR A 182 10.23 -22.61 -2.88
N ILE A 183 9.37 -21.75 -2.33
CA ILE A 183 8.40 -20.94 -3.06
C ILE A 183 8.51 -19.48 -2.63
N THR A 184 8.13 -18.56 -3.53
CA THR A 184 8.09 -17.13 -3.20
C THR A 184 7.01 -16.85 -2.14
N ARG A 185 7.18 -15.77 -1.37
CA ARG A 185 6.21 -15.35 -0.34
C ARG A 185 4.80 -15.21 -0.92
N ASP A 186 4.66 -14.52 -2.05
CA ASP A 186 3.39 -14.37 -2.76
C ASP A 186 2.78 -15.69 -3.24
N SER A 187 3.61 -16.63 -3.73
CA SER A 187 3.12 -17.96 -4.14
C SER A 187 2.62 -18.75 -2.93
N ALA A 188 3.28 -18.62 -1.78
CA ALA A 188 2.81 -19.21 -0.54
C ALA A 188 1.48 -18.61 -0.10
N MET A 189 1.32 -17.29 -0.19
CA MET A 189 0.05 -16.61 0.12
C MET A 189 -1.11 -17.08 -0.77
N VAL A 190 -0.87 -17.25 -2.08
CA VAL A 190 -1.86 -17.82 -3.01
C VAL A 190 -2.25 -19.24 -2.58
N ALA A 191 -1.26 -20.11 -2.33
CA ALA A 191 -1.51 -21.50 -1.95
C ALA A 191 -2.27 -21.60 -0.60
N ASN A 192 -1.87 -20.80 0.39
CA ASN A 192 -2.54 -20.71 1.68
C ASN A 192 -4.00 -20.30 1.53
N LEU A 193 -4.26 -19.24 0.75
CA LEU A 193 -5.63 -18.78 0.52
C LEU A 193 -6.48 -19.83 -0.21
N GLN A 194 -5.95 -20.47 -1.26
CA GLN A 194 -6.67 -21.55 -1.95
C GLN A 194 -7.01 -22.70 -1.01
N GLN A 195 -6.08 -23.09 -0.13
CA GLN A 195 -6.32 -24.13 0.87
C GLN A 195 -7.39 -23.71 1.88
N MET A 196 -7.39 -22.45 2.34
CA MET A 196 -8.42 -21.92 3.24
C MET A 196 -9.79 -21.88 2.58
N VAL A 197 -9.87 -21.41 1.34
CA VAL A 197 -11.12 -21.37 0.56
C VAL A 197 -11.73 -22.77 0.44
N GLN A 198 -10.91 -23.79 0.15
CA GLN A 198 -11.36 -25.18 0.08
C GLN A 198 -11.80 -25.71 1.45
N LYS A 199 -10.94 -25.62 2.47
CA LYS A 199 -11.20 -26.20 3.80
C LYS A 199 -12.40 -25.57 4.51
N GLN A 200 -12.56 -24.26 4.37
CA GLN A 200 -13.62 -23.49 5.03
C GLN A 200 -14.84 -23.26 4.11
N LYS A 201 -14.85 -23.82 2.88
CA LYS A 201 -15.93 -23.72 1.90
C LYS A 201 -16.28 -22.27 1.51
N LEU A 202 -15.27 -21.42 1.34
CA LEU A 202 -15.43 -19.98 1.06
C LEU A 202 -15.58 -19.65 -0.43
N HIS A 203 -15.92 -20.62 -1.29
CA HIS A 203 -15.95 -20.45 -2.74
C HIS A 203 -16.94 -19.38 -3.22
N ASN A 204 -17.99 -19.12 -2.45
CA ASN A 204 -19.02 -18.13 -2.75
C ASN A 204 -18.88 -16.84 -1.93
N GLU A 205 -17.83 -16.74 -1.11
CA GLU A 205 -17.61 -15.61 -0.22
C GLU A 205 -16.71 -14.58 -0.91
N LYS A 206 -16.92 -13.31 -0.57
CA LYS A 206 -16.06 -12.21 -1.02
C LYS A 206 -15.05 -11.86 0.07
N LEU A 207 -13.82 -11.58 -0.32
CA LEU A 207 -12.71 -11.32 0.59
C LEU A 207 -12.10 -9.94 0.36
N TYR A 208 -11.61 -9.32 1.43
CA TYR A 208 -10.88 -8.04 1.36
C TYR A 208 -9.58 -8.09 2.17
N GLY A 209 -8.54 -7.35 1.78
CA GLY A 209 -7.36 -7.22 2.63
C GLY A 209 -6.40 -6.09 2.26
N LEU A 210 -5.63 -5.63 3.25
CA LEU A 210 -4.52 -4.69 3.11
C LEU A 210 -3.18 -5.44 3.03
N PHE A 211 -2.36 -5.07 2.05
CA PHE A 211 -1.01 -5.60 1.84
C PHE A 211 -0.04 -4.49 1.43
N GLY A 212 1.26 -4.76 1.51
CA GLY A 212 2.27 -3.95 0.82
C GLY A 212 1.96 -3.84 -0.69
N LEU A 213 2.19 -2.65 -1.26
CA LEU A 213 1.74 -2.26 -2.60
C LEU A 213 2.11 -3.27 -3.70
N TYR A 214 3.29 -3.88 -3.61
CA TYR A 214 3.73 -4.86 -4.60
C TYR A 214 2.77 -6.05 -4.69
N HIS A 215 2.28 -6.56 -3.55
CA HIS A 215 1.45 -7.76 -3.47
C HIS A 215 0.11 -7.61 -4.22
N VAL A 216 -0.42 -6.39 -4.32
CA VAL A 216 -1.74 -6.16 -4.93
C VAL A 216 -1.69 -5.93 -6.45
N LEU A 217 -0.49 -5.92 -7.05
CA LEU A 217 -0.34 -5.75 -8.49
C LEU A 217 -0.86 -6.97 -9.25
N GLN A 218 -1.89 -6.76 -10.05
CA GLN A 218 -2.57 -7.83 -10.80
C GLN A 218 -1.81 -8.35 -12.02
N GLN A 219 -0.69 -7.70 -12.36
CA GLN A 219 0.20 -8.10 -13.42
C GLN A 219 1.63 -8.12 -12.89
N THR A 220 2.43 -9.07 -13.38
CA THR A 220 3.85 -9.16 -13.00
C THR A 220 4.64 -8.05 -13.69
N PRO A 221 5.39 -7.21 -12.95
CA PRO A 221 6.31 -6.25 -13.56
C PRO A 221 7.39 -6.93 -14.41
N GLN A 222 8.14 -6.16 -15.20
CA GLN A 222 9.19 -6.66 -16.08
C GLN A 222 10.27 -7.47 -15.34
N ALA A 223 10.60 -7.06 -14.12
CA ALA A 223 11.52 -7.75 -13.23
C ALA A 223 10.86 -7.97 -11.86
N GLY A 224 11.22 -9.06 -11.19
CA GLY A 224 10.67 -9.44 -9.90
C GLY A 224 9.86 -10.74 -9.95
N HIS A 225 9.34 -11.14 -8.79
CA HIS A 225 8.51 -12.34 -8.67
C HIS A 225 7.04 -12.01 -8.89
N LYS A 226 6.23 -13.01 -9.24
CA LYS A 226 4.79 -12.84 -9.40
C LYS A 226 4.14 -12.34 -8.10
N PRO A 227 3.42 -11.20 -8.12
CA PRO A 227 2.66 -10.72 -6.98
C PRO A 227 1.47 -11.61 -6.63
N LEU A 228 0.98 -11.50 -5.40
CA LEU A 228 -0.21 -12.17 -4.88
C LEU A 228 -1.41 -11.97 -5.81
N ALA A 229 -1.78 -10.73 -6.13
CA ALA A 229 -2.94 -10.45 -6.97
C ALA A 229 -2.84 -11.04 -8.38
N ALA A 230 -1.65 -11.00 -8.99
CA ALA A 230 -1.40 -11.67 -10.26
C ALA A 230 -1.55 -13.20 -10.15
N GLY A 231 -1.08 -13.78 -9.05
CA GLY A 231 -1.27 -15.20 -8.74
C GLY A 231 -2.73 -15.59 -8.51
N LEU A 232 -3.51 -14.74 -7.83
CA LEU A 232 -4.94 -14.95 -7.60
C LEU A 232 -5.74 -14.92 -8.92
N LYS A 233 -5.43 -13.98 -9.82
CA LYS A 233 -6.03 -13.97 -11.16
C LYS A 233 -5.71 -15.22 -11.95
N GLN A 234 -4.46 -15.69 -11.90
CA GLN A 234 -4.08 -16.94 -12.54
C GLN A 234 -4.81 -18.15 -11.94
N ALA A 235 -5.08 -18.11 -10.63
CA ALA A 235 -5.87 -19.12 -9.93
C ALA A 235 -7.39 -19.04 -10.21
N GLY A 236 -7.84 -18.07 -11.02
CA GLY A 236 -9.23 -17.92 -11.46
C GLY A 236 -10.09 -16.97 -10.62
N PHE A 237 -9.52 -16.31 -9.60
CA PHE A 237 -10.26 -15.30 -8.83
C PHE A 237 -10.41 -14.00 -9.61
N LYS A 238 -11.62 -13.43 -9.60
CA LYS A 238 -11.84 -12.06 -10.06
C LYS A 238 -11.36 -11.10 -8.97
N THR A 239 -10.31 -10.34 -9.27
CA THR A 239 -9.66 -9.46 -8.30
C THR A 239 -9.82 -7.99 -8.69
N ILE A 240 -10.13 -7.15 -7.72
CA ILE A 240 -10.04 -5.68 -7.82
C ILE A 240 -8.92 -5.21 -6.90
N SER A 241 -8.03 -4.38 -7.44
CA SER A 241 -6.92 -3.81 -6.68
C SER A 241 -7.04 -2.30 -6.59
N PHE A 242 -6.91 -1.81 -5.37
CA PHE A 242 -6.69 -0.43 -4.99
C PHE A 242 -5.22 -0.27 -4.62
N VAL A 243 -4.62 0.87 -4.96
CA VAL A 243 -3.32 1.26 -4.40
C VAL A 243 -3.42 2.60 -3.71
N SER A 244 -2.66 2.77 -2.64
CA SER A 244 -2.56 4.01 -1.90
C SER A 244 -1.20 4.67 -2.19
N GLN A 245 -1.22 5.99 -2.42
CA GLN A 245 -0.05 6.82 -2.70
C GLN A 245 -0.08 8.04 -1.79
N THR A 246 1.09 8.51 -1.36
CA THR A 246 1.21 9.60 -0.41
C THR A 246 1.89 10.82 -1.01
N LEU A 247 1.44 12.01 -0.60
CA LEU A 247 2.10 13.29 -0.86
C LEU A 247 2.15 14.11 0.41
N ASP A 248 3.19 14.93 0.56
CA ASP A 248 3.37 15.86 1.69
C ASP A 248 3.21 15.17 3.06
N SER A 249 3.56 13.88 3.15
CA SER A 249 3.29 13.01 4.29
C SER A 249 4.56 12.54 5.00
N ASP A 250 4.42 12.19 6.27
CA ASP A 250 5.48 11.57 7.08
C ASP A 250 5.24 10.06 7.17
N MET A 251 6.31 9.29 7.02
CA MET A 251 6.35 7.84 7.11
C MET A 251 7.12 7.43 8.36
N TYR A 252 6.60 6.45 9.09
CA TYR A 252 7.32 5.80 10.16
C TYR A 252 8.38 4.86 9.58
N LEU A 253 9.65 5.15 9.87
CA LEU A 253 10.78 4.30 9.55
C LEU A 253 11.43 3.85 10.87
N PRO A 254 11.13 2.63 11.36
CA PRO A 254 11.80 2.10 12.54
C PRO A 254 13.31 1.97 12.30
N LYS A 255 14.08 2.01 13.40
CA LYS A 255 15.52 1.78 13.34
C LYS A 255 15.79 0.40 12.74
N ASN A 256 16.66 0.39 11.73
CA ASN A 256 17.07 -0.82 11.05
C ASN A 256 18.53 -0.66 10.59
N PRO A 257 19.26 -1.77 10.38
CA PRO A 257 20.67 -1.71 9.99
C PRO A 257 20.89 -1.27 8.53
N GLN A 258 19.84 -1.21 7.70
CA GLN A 258 19.94 -0.95 6.26
C GLN A 258 19.93 0.54 5.92
N PHE A 259 19.23 1.37 6.71
CA PHE A 259 19.02 2.78 6.41
C PHE A 259 19.31 3.68 7.62
N PRO A 260 19.88 4.87 7.41
CA PRO A 260 19.99 5.87 8.46
C PRO A 260 18.58 6.34 8.85
N THR A 261 18.16 5.96 10.05
CA THR A 261 16.88 6.36 10.62
C THR A 261 17.07 7.58 11.54
N PRO A 262 16.29 8.67 11.37
CA PRO A 262 16.39 9.83 12.25
C PRO A 262 15.94 9.49 13.70
N PRO A 263 16.34 10.28 14.71
CA PRO A 263 16.05 9.98 16.12
C PRO A 263 14.56 9.83 16.46
N ASP A 264 13.69 10.55 15.75
CA ASP A 264 12.24 10.50 15.90
C ASP A 264 11.57 9.42 15.03
N GLU A 265 12.36 8.68 14.23
CA GLU A 265 11.93 7.59 13.34
C GLU A 265 10.89 8.03 12.29
N LYS A 266 10.89 9.32 11.91
CA LYS A 266 9.95 9.89 10.93
C LYS A 266 10.67 10.43 9.71
N ILE A 267 10.13 10.13 8.53
CA ILE A 267 10.72 10.56 7.27
C ILE A 267 9.70 10.98 6.23
N ASN A 268 10.03 11.97 5.39
CA ASN A 268 9.14 12.49 4.35
C ASN A 268 9.68 12.35 2.91
N TRP A 269 10.82 11.67 2.73
CA TRP A 269 11.53 11.57 1.46
C TRP A 269 11.05 10.41 0.56
N VAL A 270 9.95 9.77 0.97
CA VAL A 270 9.36 8.56 0.37
C VAL A 270 7.90 8.75 -0.03
N ASN A 271 7.51 10.00 -0.24
CA ASN A 271 6.25 10.33 -0.91
C ASN A 271 6.36 9.98 -2.40
N ALA A 272 5.22 9.85 -3.08
CA ALA A 272 5.16 9.44 -4.48
C ALA A 272 5.80 10.45 -5.46
N ASP A 273 6.07 11.68 -5.02
CA ASP A 273 6.81 12.72 -5.74
C ASP A 273 8.25 12.94 -5.23
N GLY A 274 8.73 12.06 -4.33
CA GLY A 274 10.15 11.92 -4.02
C GLY A 274 10.62 12.55 -2.71
N PRO A 275 11.94 12.79 -2.60
CA PRO A 275 12.96 12.53 -3.63
C PRO A 275 13.37 11.06 -3.86
N LEU A 276 13.08 10.11 -2.95
CA LEU A 276 13.59 8.73 -3.06
C LEU A 276 12.63 7.70 -3.61
N MET A 277 11.35 8.07 -3.71
CA MET A 277 10.35 7.26 -4.37
C MET A 277 9.60 8.13 -5.37
N LEU A 278 9.47 7.66 -6.60
CA LEU A 278 8.84 8.44 -7.66
C LEU A 278 7.82 7.58 -8.35
N VAL A 279 6.61 8.08 -8.51
CA VAL A 279 5.54 7.46 -9.28
C VAL A 279 5.29 8.33 -10.51
N LYS A 280 5.48 7.74 -11.70
CA LYS A 280 5.27 8.46 -12.96
C LYS A 280 3.80 8.88 -13.08
N GLY A 281 3.51 10.14 -13.40
CA GLY A 281 2.13 10.65 -13.51
C GLY A 281 1.49 11.08 -12.18
N ILE A 282 2.21 11.01 -11.05
CA ILE A 282 1.66 11.44 -9.75
C ILE A 282 1.22 12.91 -9.73
N ASN A 283 1.87 13.75 -10.54
CA ASN A 283 1.57 15.18 -10.62
C ASN A 283 0.15 15.48 -11.13
N ASP A 284 -0.44 14.56 -11.91
CA ASP A 284 -1.83 14.67 -12.36
C ASP A 284 -2.81 14.59 -11.18
N LEU A 285 -2.52 13.74 -10.19
CA LEU A 285 -3.33 13.61 -8.98
C LEU A 285 -3.03 14.77 -8.02
N LYS A 286 -1.77 15.18 -7.91
CA LYS A 286 -1.33 16.28 -7.04
C LYS A 286 -2.06 17.59 -7.37
N THR A 287 -2.20 17.92 -8.65
CA THR A 287 -2.85 19.18 -9.07
C THR A 287 -4.37 19.17 -8.86
N LEU A 288 -4.99 18.02 -8.65
CA LEU A 288 -6.44 17.87 -8.49
C LEU A 288 -6.89 17.71 -7.04
N THR A 289 -5.96 17.70 -6.10
CA THR A 289 -6.21 17.46 -4.67
C THR A 289 -5.67 18.62 -3.84
N THR A 290 -6.13 18.71 -2.60
CA THR A 290 -5.68 19.70 -1.62
C THR A 290 -5.02 19.03 -0.41
N PRO A 291 -4.12 19.72 0.31
CA PRO A 291 -3.58 19.26 1.58
C PRO A 291 -4.65 18.71 2.54
N ASN A 292 -4.27 17.76 3.39
CA ASN A 292 -5.13 17.12 4.41
C ASN A 292 -6.39 16.43 3.86
N THR A 293 -6.31 15.82 2.68
CA THR A 293 -7.41 15.07 2.08
C THR A 293 -6.99 13.65 1.72
N VAL A 294 -7.97 12.75 1.71
CA VAL A 294 -7.88 11.46 1.03
C VAL A 294 -8.81 11.53 -0.19
N THR A 295 -8.27 11.26 -1.38
CA THR A 295 -9.04 11.30 -2.62
C THR A 295 -8.92 9.97 -3.36
N LEU A 296 -10.06 9.38 -3.72
CA LEU A 296 -10.15 8.18 -4.55
C LEU A 296 -10.25 8.59 -6.02
N PHE A 297 -9.47 7.94 -6.88
CA PHE A 297 -9.54 8.06 -8.34
C PHE A 297 -9.90 6.70 -8.95
N LYS A 298 -10.92 6.68 -9.80
CA LYS A 298 -11.29 5.51 -10.62
C LYS A 298 -10.51 5.54 -11.92
N LEU A 299 -9.75 4.48 -12.21
CA LEU A 299 -8.88 4.42 -13.40
C LEU A 299 -9.40 3.51 -14.50
N ASP A 300 -10.47 2.75 -14.26
CA ASP A 300 -10.93 1.69 -15.16
C ASP A 300 -12.29 1.99 -15.81
N ALA A 301 -12.74 3.24 -15.87
CA ALA A 301 -13.87 3.60 -16.74
C ALA A 301 -13.55 3.28 -18.22
N SER A 302 -14.57 3.13 -19.06
CA SER A 302 -14.41 2.72 -20.46
C SER A 302 -13.59 3.72 -21.30
N ASP A 303 -13.71 5.00 -21.01
CA ASP A 303 -13.01 6.12 -21.66
C ASP A 303 -11.67 6.49 -20.99
N SER A 304 -11.19 5.65 -20.07
CA SER A 304 -9.99 5.96 -19.29
C SER A 304 -8.69 5.95 -20.11
N PRO A 305 -7.86 7.00 -20.05
CA PRO A 305 -6.53 7.01 -20.67
C PRO A 305 -5.56 6.02 -19.99
N TYR A 306 -5.88 5.52 -18.80
CA TYR A 306 -5.09 4.50 -18.09
C TYR A 306 -5.25 3.09 -18.70
N ARG A 307 -6.19 2.91 -19.64
CA ARG A 307 -6.33 1.69 -20.45
C ARG A 307 -5.39 1.65 -21.65
N GLN A 308 -4.63 2.72 -21.89
CA GLN A 308 -3.73 2.85 -23.04
C GLN A 308 -2.33 3.37 -22.64
N SER A 309 -2.07 3.49 -21.33
CA SER A 309 -0.84 4.08 -20.80
C SER A 309 -0.31 3.35 -19.60
N GLN A 310 0.94 3.66 -19.23
CA GLN A 310 1.63 3.15 -18.05
C GLN A 310 1.77 4.21 -16.94
N GLN A 311 0.98 5.31 -17.00
CA GLN A 311 0.99 6.32 -15.95
C GLN A 311 0.52 5.71 -14.63
N LEU A 312 1.18 6.04 -13.52
CA LEU A 312 0.98 5.52 -12.16
C LEU A 312 1.44 4.08 -11.90
N SER A 313 1.57 3.23 -12.92
CA SER A 313 2.07 1.85 -12.75
C SER A 313 3.60 1.75 -12.75
N ARG A 314 4.31 2.81 -13.16
CA ARG A 314 5.77 2.88 -13.11
C ARG A 314 6.26 3.61 -11.85
N MET A 315 7.04 2.90 -11.03
CA MET A 315 7.61 3.40 -9.79
C MET A 315 9.14 3.22 -9.77
N LYS A 316 9.86 4.27 -9.36
CA LYS A 316 11.28 4.22 -9.03
C LYS A 316 11.45 4.35 -7.52
N SER A 317 12.21 3.46 -6.90
CA SER A 317 12.54 3.54 -5.47
C SER A 317 14.03 3.34 -5.28
N THR A 318 14.66 4.22 -4.51
CA THR A 318 16.10 4.12 -4.17
C THR A 318 16.34 3.71 -2.73
N ILE A 319 15.27 3.43 -1.97
CA ILE A 319 15.36 3.14 -0.53
C ILE A 319 14.53 1.93 -0.09
N PHE A 320 13.36 1.67 -0.66
CA PHE A 320 12.56 0.48 -0.32
C PHE A 320 12.24 -0.32 -1.57
N GLY A 321 12.85 -1.50 -1.68
CA GLY A 321 12.54 -2.47 -2.72
C GLY A 321 13.10 -2.14 -4.11
N THR A 322 12.61 -2.90 -5.09
CA THR A 322 12.99 -2.80 -6.50
C THR A 322 12.07 -1.83 -7.23
N ASN A 323 12.58 -1.23 -8.31
CA ASN A 323 11.75 -0.42 -9.22
C ASN A 323 10.60 -1.27 -9.77
N ILE A 324 9.39 -0.69 -9.83
CA ILE A 324 8.27 -1.29 -10.56
C ILE A 324 8.34 -0.75 -11.97
N VAL A 325 8.77 -1.60 -12.90
CA VAL A 325 8.77 -1.32 -14.33
C VAL A 325 7.68 -2.16 -14.98
N PRO A 326 6.59 -1.57 -15.48
CA PRO A 326 5.54 -2.31 -16.18
C PRO A 326 6.09 -3.05 -17.39
N LYS A 327 5.56 -4.24 -17.67
CA LYS A 327 5.94 -5.03 -18.85
C LYS A 327 5.58 -4.27 -20.13
N ASN A 328 6.38 -4.39 -21.19
CA ASN A 328 6.05 -3.81 -22.49
C ASN A 328 4.67 -4.28 -22.97
N GLY A 329 3.86 -3.35 -23.47
CA GLY A 329 2.49 -3.60 -23.92
C GLY A 329 1.43 -3.69 -22.82
N SER A 330 1.82 -3.69 -21.53
CA SER A 330 0.85 -3.58 -20.43
C SER A 330 0.43 -2.13 -20.18
N VAL A 331 -0.76 -1.98 -19.62
CA VAL A 331 -1.37 -0.69 -19.26
C VAL A 331 -1.69 -0.65 -17.78
N THR A 332 -1.87 0.53 -17.20
CA THR A 332 -2.05 0.71 -15.75
C THR A 332 -3.22 -0.09 -15.19
N THR A 333 -4.33 -0.17 -15.92
CA THR A 333 -5.51 -0.95 -15.49
C THR A 333 -5.28 -2.46 -15.46
N ASP A 334 -4.18 -2.97 -16.02
CA ASP A 334 -3.76 -4.38 -15.86
C ASP A 334 -3.23 -4.67 -14.45
N PHE A 335 -2.75 -3.63 -13.75
CA PHE A 335 -2.12 -3.74 -12.43
C PHE A 335 -3.10 -3.42 -11.30
N PHE A 336 -3.89 -2.36 -11.43
CA PHE A 336 -4.88 -1.92 -10.43
C PHE A 336 -5.94 -1.01 -11.06
N GLN A 337 -7.12 -0.94 -10.44
CA GLN A 337 -8.29 -0.23 -10.98
C GLN A 337 -8.53 1.11 -10.29
N TYR A 338 -8.02 1.29 -9.07
CA TYR A 338 -8.27 2.46 -8.24
C TYR A 338 -7.00 2.96 -7.57
N VAL A 339 -6.91 4.27 -7.37
CA VAL A 339 -5.83 4.90 -6.60
C VAL A 339 -6.42 5.80 -5.52
N PHE A 340 -5.99 5.60 -4.28
CA PHE A 340 -6.16 6.58 -3.22
C PHE A 340 -4.92 7.47 -3.15
N LEU A 341 -5.11 8.79 -3.14
CA LEU A 341 -4.07 9.76 -2.83
C LEU A 341 -4.30 10.30 -1.43
N LEU A 342 -3.37 10.05 -0.51
CA LEU A 342 -3.39 10.55 0.86
C LEU A 342 -2.44 11.74 0.99
N ARG A 343 -2.96 12.89 1.41
CA ARG A 343 -2.16 14.11 1.62
C ARG A 343 -2.01 14.44 3.09
N ASN A 344 -0.78 14.75 3.50
CA ASN A 344 -0.42 15.08 4.88
C ASN A 344 -0.73 13.98 5.90
N SER A 345 -0.61 12.71 5.49
CA SER A 345 -0.61 11.62 6.46
C SER A 345 0.54 11.81 7.44
N LYS A 346 0.26 11.56 8.72
CA LYS A 346 1.30 11.44 9.73
C LYS A 346 1.99 10.09 9.62
N ALA A 347 3.20 10.02 10.17
CA ALA A 347 3.90 8.77 10.40
C ALA A 347 3.12 7.96 11.46
N LEU A 348 3.12 6.64 11.32
CA LEU A 348 2.62 5.75 12.37
C LEU A 348 3.36 5.99 13.69
N THR A 349 2.62 5.87 14.79
CA THR A 349 3.15 6.08 16.13
C THR A 349 3.66 4.75 16.68
N LYS A 350 4.97 4.66 16.94
CA LYS A 350 5.58 3.46 17.51
C LYS A 350 4.92 3.06 18.84
N LEU A 351 4.70 1.76 19.00
CA LEU A 351 4.37 1.19 20.30
C LEU A 351 5.62 1.07 21.17
N PRO A 352 5.49 1.25 22.50
CA PRO A 352 6.59 1.08 23.45
C PRO A 352 7.27 -0.30 23.35
#